data_AF-A0A9D8ZR90-F1
#
_entry.id   AF-A0A9D8ZR90-F1
#
_cell.length_a   1.000
_cell.length_b   1.000
_cell.length_c   1.000
_cell.angle_alpha   90.00
_cell.angle_beta   90.00
_cell.angle_gamma   90.00
#
_symmetry.space_group_name_H-M   'P 1'
#
loop_
_entity.id
_entity.type
_entity.pdbx_description
1 polymer ?
#
loop_
_entity_poly.entity_id
_entity_poly.type
_entity_poly.pdbx_seq_one_letter_code
_entity_poly.pdbx_strand_id
1 'polypeptide(L)'
;MRDFKKVMLSVFVIGIFLSSSAMAQFEEPEIMKVENEDVADYEAKIRSFNLTGQGLYGQTTIDGMSSLEIRALLQGAFGDPTKTLESLSKEENFRLAKAIQFEYWFFVDDPIADEPVPLLVLDFTGPFGNGVTFGAASKYVDLMPQIMRTFEKALLEAEPAEFSDYYFEEQRMKWYLIKSDGKNHEVKPIEQPSHIKLN
;
A
#
# COMPACT_ATOMS: atom_id res chain seq x y z
N MET A 1 37.97 2.26 45.64
CA MET A 1 37.94 1.24 44.56
C MET A 1 36.54 0.63 44.28
N ARG A 2 35.59 0.67 45.24
CA ARG A 2 34.24 0.11 45.08
C ARG A 2 33.29 0.98 44.24
N ASP A 3 33.48 2.31 44.28
CA ASP A 3 32.61 3.26 43.57
C ASP A 3 32.95 3.43 42.09
N PHE A 4 34.23 3.26 41.72
CA PHE A 4 34.69 3.31 40.32
C PHE A 4 34.12 2.15 39.48
N LYS A 5 33.99 0.95 40.08
CA LYS A 5 33.35 -0.21 39.43
C LYS A 5 31.85 0.00 39.20
N LYS A 6 31.15 0.71 40.10
CA LYS A 6 29.73 1.03 39.93
C LYS A 6 29.52 2.06 38.81
N VAL A 7 30.34 3.11 38.76
CA VAL A 7 30.28 4.12 37.69
C VAL A 7 30.63 3.51 36.32
N MET A 8 31.66 2.65 36.23
CA MET A 8 31.96 1.95 34.97
C MET A 8 30.82 1.02 34.52
N LEU A 9 30.18 0.31 35.45
CA LEU A 9 29.06 -0.58 35.12
C LEU A 9 27.85 0.23 34.63
N SER A 10 27.56 1.38 35.25
CA SER A 10 26.49 2.27 34.80
C SER A 10 26.75 2.88 33.42
N VAL A 11 27.98 3.33 33.14
CA VAL A 11 28.37 3.85 31.82
C VAL A 11 28.33 2.76 30.75
N PHE A 12 28.74 1.53 31.09
CA PHE A 12 28.70 0.40 30.15
C PHE A 12 27.27 -0.02 29.80
N VAL A 13 26.37 -0.06 30.79
CA VAL A 13 24.95 -0.34 30.56
C VAL A 13 24.29 0.76 29.73
N ILE A 14 24.56 2.05 30.02
CA ILE A 14 24.06 3.17 29.21
C ILE A 14 24.60 3.11 27.77
N GLY A 15 25.87 2.74 27.59
CA GLY A 15 26.48 2.57 26.26
C GLY A 15 25.85 1.46 25.42
N ILE A 16 25.45 0.35 26.05
CA ILE A 16 24.74 -0.76 25.38
C ILE A 16 23.32 -0.35 24.99
N PHE A 17 22.59 0.33 25.88
CA PHE A 17 21.23 0.81 25.58
C PHE A 17 21.19 1.85 24.46
N LEU A 18 22.19 2.74 24.38
CA LEU A 18 22.31 3.74 23.31
C LEU A 18 22.65 3.13 21.95
N SER A 19 23.39 2.02 21.93
CA SER A 19 23.76 1.35 20.67
C SER A 19 22.62 0.49 20.12
N SER A 20 21.78 -0.11 20.97
CA SER A 20 20.56 -0.81 20.51
C SER A 20 19.51 0.14 19.91
N SER A 21 19.29 1.31 20.51
CA SER A 21 18.35 2.31 19.97
C SER A 21 18.82 2.90 18.65
N ALA A 22 20.14 3.04 18.46
CA ALA A 22 20.70 3.50 17.21
C ALA A 22 20.52 2.46 16.10
N MET A 23 20.62 1.15 16.39
CA MET A 23 20.46 0.07 15.40
C MET A 23 19.02 -0.03 14.87
N ALA A 24 18.00 0.12 15.74
CA ALA A 24 16.59 0.13 15.33
C ALA A 24 16.23 1.30 14.39
N GLN A 25 16.97 2.41 14.47
CA GLN A 25 16.81 3.54 13.55
C GLN A 25 17.31 3.23 12.11
N PHE A 26 18.04 2.13 11.90
CA PHE A 26 18.58 1.73 10.60
C PHE A 26 17.94 0.46 10.01
N GLU A 27 16.98 -0.16 10.70
CA GLU A 27 16.22 -1.27 10.14
C GLU A 27 15.20 -0.74 9.13
N GLU A 28 15.22 -1.27 7.89
CA GLU A 28 14.23 -0.91 6.86
C GLU A 28 12.85 -1.44 7.30
N PRO A 29 11.76 -0.67 7.12
CA PRO A 29 10.42 -1.13 7.47
C PRO A 29 10.03 -2.35 6.64
N GLU A 30 9.34 -3.30 7.26
CA GLU A 30 8.83 -4.48 6.57
C GLU A 30 7.40 -4.24 6.08
N ILE A 31 7.16 -4.46 4.78
CA ILE A 31 5.86 -4.23 4.15
C ILE A 31 5.18 -5.57 3.93
N MET A 32 4.10 -5.81 4.68
CA MET A 32 3.32 -7.04 4.62
C MET A 32 1.96 -6.75 4.00
N LYS A 33 1.65 -7.44 2.92
CA LYS A 33 0.32 -7.39 2.29
C LYS A 33 -0.70 -8.05 3.23
N VAL A 34 -1.85 -7.41 3.39
CA VAL A 34 -2.98 -7.96 4.15
C VAL A 34 -3.60 -9.11 3.36
N GLU A 35 -3.63 -10.28 3.98
CA GLU A 35 -4.30 -11.46 3.47
C GLU A 35 -5.77 -11.50 3.92
N ASN A 36 -6.57 -12.36 3.29
CA ASN A 36 -8.02 -12.42 3.53
C ASN A 36 -8.41 -12.63 5.01
N GLU A 37 -7.58 -13.30 5.81
CA GLU A 37 -7.83 -13.54 7.23
C GLU A 37 -7.69 -12.28 8.10
N ASP A 38 -6.88 -11.31 7.66
CA ASP A 38 -6.57 -10.08 8.40
C ASP A 38 -7.39 -8.86 7.94
N VAL A 39 -8.24 -9.03 6.92
CA VAL A 39 -9.07 -7.95 6.34
C VAL A 39 -9.92 -7.25 7.39
N ALA A 40 -10.55 -8.01 8.31
CA ALA A 40 -11.42 -7.43 9.34
C ALA A 40 -10.63 -6.55 10.33
N ASP A 41 -9.45 -7.00 10.72
CA ASP A 41 -8.56 -6.29 11.64
C ASP A 41 -8.00 -5.03 10.99
N TYR A 42 -7.59 -5.12 9.71
CA TYR A 42 -7.18 -3.97 8.92
C TYR A 42 -8.29 -2.93 8.79
N GLU A 43 -9.52 -3.34 8.46
CA GLU A 43 -10.66 -2.42 8.36
C GLU A 43 -10.96 -1.72 9.70
N ALA A 44 -10.91 -2.46 10.82
CA ALA A 44 -11.09 -1.88 12.14
C ALA A 44 -10.01 -0.84 12.45
N LYS A 45 -8.75 -1.18 12.12
CA LYS A 45 -7.58 -0.32 12.33
C LYS A 45 -7.65 0.95 11.50
N ILE A 46 -7.87 0.84 10.20
CA ILE A 46 -7.88 2.00 9.29
C ILE A 46 -9.00 2.98 9.61
N ARG A 47 -10.17 2.50 10.05
CA ARG A 47 -11.30 3.33 10.50
C ARG A 47 -11.02 4.11 11.79
N SER A 48 -10.04 3.67 12.59
CA SER A 48 -9.64 4.37 13.81
C SER A 48 -8.72 5.57 13.55
N PHE A 49 -8.22 5.72 12.32
CA PHE A 49 -7.27 6.77 11.95
C PHE A 49 -7.84 7.81 10.99
N ASN A 50 -7.32 9.02 11.08
CA ASN A 50 -7.43 9.98 9.99
C ASN A 50 -6.42 9.60 8.92
N LEU A 51 -6.90 9.35 7.69
CA LEU A 51 -6.04 9.02 6.57
C LEU A 51 -5.50 10.28 5.91
N THR A 52 -4.23 10.23 5.52
CA THR A 52 -3.57 11.28 4.76
C THR A 52 -2.65 10.70 3.71
N GLY A 53 -2.45 11.47 2.65
CA GLY A 53 -1.45 11.23 1.62
C GLY A 53 -0.12 11.96 1.87
N GLN A 54 -0.04 12.80 2.89
CA GLN A 54 1.10 13.69 3.11
C GLN A 54 2.40 12.90 3.35
N GLY A 55 3.42 13.12 2.53
CA GLY A 55 4.70 12.40 2.63
C GLY A 55 4.73 11.08 1.85
N LEU A 56 3.61 10.69 1.21
CA LEU A 56 3.53 9.52 0.33
C LEU A 56 3.77 9.84 -1.16
N TYR A 57 3.81 11.13 -1.54
CA TYR A 57 3.90 11.59 -2.93
C TYR A 57 5.05 12.57 -3.18
N GLY A 58 5.44 12.70 -4.44
CA GLY A 58 6.35 13.73 -4.94
C GLY A 58 7.82 13.46 -4.62
N GLN A 59 8.14 12.22 -4.25
CA GLN A 59 9.47 11.79 -3.85
C GLN A 59 9.89 10.48 -4.52
N THR A 60 9.05 9.92 -5.39
CA THR A 60 9.24 8.59 -5.97
C THR A 60 9.13 8.61 -7.50
N THR A 61 9.72 7.63 -8.16
CA THR A 61 9.64 7.41 -9.60
C THR A 61 8.23 6.94 -10.00
N ILE A 62 7.57 6.18 -9.13
CA ILE A 62 6.23 5.61 -9.38
C ILE A 62 5.15 6.69 -9.52
N ASP A 63 5.34 7.89 -8.96
CA ASP A 63 4.41 9.02 -9.13
C ASP A 63 4.21 9.42 -10.60
N GLY A 64 5.20 9.15 -11.46
CA GLY A 64 5.17 9.46 -12.89
C GLY A 64 4.78 8.28 -13.79
N MET A 65 4.65 7.07 -13.26
CA MET A 65 4.33 5.87 -14.02
C MET A 65 2.83 5.80 -14.32
N SER A 66 2.45 5.08 -15.39
CA SER A 66 1.03 4.81 -15.62
C SER A 66 0.46 3.91 -14.53
N SER A 67 -0.84 4.04 -14.23
CA SER A 67 -1.50 3.17 -13.23
C SER A 67 -1.39 1.69 -13.58
N LEU A 68 -1.35 1.35 -14.87
CA LEU A 68 -1.21 -0.01 -15.39
C LEU A 68 0.18 -0.61 -15.14
N GLU A 69 1.25 0.17 -15.32
CA GLU A 69 2.61 -0.26 -14.99
C GLU A 69 2.75 -0.49 -13.48
N ILE A 70 2.22 0.44 -12.66
CA ILE A 70 2.23 0.30 -11.20
C ILE A 70 1.44 -0.95 -10.78
N ARG A 71 0.27 -1.18 -11.38
CA ARG A 71 -0.56 -2.36 -11.12
C ARG A 71 0.14 -3.68 -11.47
N ALA A 72 0.92 -3.71 -12.56
CA ALA A 72 1.73 -4.87 -12.94
C ALA A 72 2.88 -5.12 -11.97
N LEU A 73 3.55 -4.07 -11.49
CA LEU A 73 4.60 -4.18 -10.47
C LEU A 73 4.04 -4.61 -9.12
N LEU A 74 2.88 -4.08 -8.72
CA LEU A 74 2.15 -4.51 -7.52
C LEU A 74 1.80 -5.99 -7.59
N GLN A 75 1.36 -6.48 -8.76
CA GLN A 75 1.12 -7.91 -8.97
C GLN A 75 2.40 -8.74 -8.79
N GLY A 76 3.51 -8.26 -9.36
CA GLY A 76 4.80 -8.94 -9.28
C GLY A 76 5.35 -9.01 -7.86
N ALA A 77 5.25 -7.91 -7.12
CA ALA A 77 5.78 -7.79 -5.77
C ALA A 77 4.87 -8.44 -4.70
N PHE A 78 3.55 -8.30 -4.83
CA PHE A 78 2.60 -8.58 -3.75
C PHE A 78 1.39 -9.43 -4.17
N GLY A 79 1.38 -9.99 -5.39
CA GLY A 79 0.29 -10.84 -5.88
C GLY A 79 -1.03 -10.10 -6.11
N ASP A 80 -2.15 -10.81 -6.05
CA ASP A 80 -3.49 -10.30 -6.38
C ASP A 80 -3.97 -9.21 -5.43
N PRO A 81 -4.70 -8.16 -5.87
CA PRO A 81 -5.20 -7.10 -4.99
C PRO A 81 -6.01 -7.62 -3.80
N THR A 82 -5.94 -6.92 -2.67
CA THR A 82 -6.79 -7.23 -1.51
C THR A 82 -8.27 -7.05 -1.86
N LYS A 83 -8.61 -6.03 -2.65
CA LYS A 83 -9.94 -5.86 -3.22
C LYS A 83 -9.87 -5.47 -4.70
N THR A 84 -10.83 -5.97 -5.47
CA THR A 84 -11.07 -5.59 -6.87
C THR A 84 -12.45 -4.94 -7.00
N LEU A 85 -12.75 -4.31 -8.13
CA LEU A 85 -14.12 -3.83 -8.40
C LEU A 85 -15.17 -4.93 -8.23
N GLU A 86 -14.87 -6.16 -8.63
CA GLU A 86 -15.76 -7.29 -8.46
C GLU A 86 -16.04 -7.57 -6.98
N SER A 87 -15.00 -7.63 -6.13
CA SER A 87 -15.18 -7.89 -4.70
C SER A 87 -15.92 -6.74 -4.01
N LEU A 88 -15.56 -5.49 -4.34
CA LEU A 88 -16.21 -4.29 -3.81
C LEU A 88 -17.71 -4.27 -4.16
N SER A 89 -18.09 -4.65 -5.38
CA SER A 89 -19.49 -4.67 -5.82
C SER A 89 -20.39 -5.63 -5.01
N LYS A 90 -19.79 -6.58 -4.30
CA LYS A 90 -20.50 -7.57 -3.47
C LYS A 90 -20.71 -7.09 -2.03
N GLU A 91 -20.13 -5.95 -1.64
CA GLU A 91 -20.30 -5.38 -0.30
C GLU A 91 -21.72 -4.78 -0.11
N GLU A 92 -22.31 -4.98 1.06
CA GLU A 92 -23.67 -4.51 1.37
C GLU A 92 -23.86 -2.99 1.19
N ASN A 93 -22.80 -2.21 1.45
CA ASN A 93 -22.81 -0.75 1.39
C ASN A 93 -21.96 -0.20 0.23
N PHE A 94 -21.82 -0.99 -0.84
CA PHE A 94 -21.15 -0.51 -2.05
C PHE A 94 -21.84 0.74 -2.59
N ARG A 95 -21.03 1.68 -3.07
CA ARG A 95 -21.50 2.91 -3.72
C ARG A 95 -20.73 3.05 -5.02
N LEU A 96 -21.38 3.55 -6.07
CA LEU A 96 -20.73 3.84 -7.35
C LEU A 96 -19.49 4.74 -7.21
N ALA A 97 -19.49 5.70 -6.28
CA ALA A 97 -18.33 6.54 -5.99
C ALA A 97 -17.11 5.76 -5.42
N LYS A 98 -17.28 4.48 -5.06
CA LYS A 98 -16.22 3.54 -4.68
C LYS A 98 -15.87 2.56 -5.81
N ALA A 99 -16.37 2.78 -7.03
CA ALA A 99 -16.03 1.96 -8.20
C ALA A 99 -14.60 2.26 -8.67
N ILE A 100 -13.65 1.73 -7.94
CA ILE A 100 -12.21 1.80 -8.24
C ILE A 100 -11.75 0.47 -8.84
N GLN A 101 -10.61 0.49 -9.53
CA GLN A 101 -10.12 -0.72 -10.20
C GLN A 101 -9.66 -1.78 -9.19
N PHE A 102 -8.83 -1.38 -8.23
CA PHE A 102 -8.23 -2.25 -7.23
C PHE A 102 -7.84 -1.50 -5.94
N GLU A 103 -7.66 -2.26 -4.86
CA GLU A 103 -7.03 -1.84 -3.61
C GLU A 103 -6.01 -2.89 -3.15
N TYR A 104 -4.83 -2.42 -2.75
CA TYR A 104 -3.88 -3.18 -1.96
C TYR A 104 -3.80 -2.59 -0.56
N TRP A 105 -3.88 -3.47 0.43
CA TRP A 105 -3.80 -3.10 1.83
C TRP A 105 -2.54 -3.72 2.42
N PHE A 106 -1.82 -2.93 3.20
CA PHE A 106 -0.56 -3.35 3.81
C PHE A 106 -0.51 -2.96 5.28
N PHE A 107 0.07 -3.83 6.09
CA PHE A 107 0.66 -3.45 7.36
C PHE A 107 2.15 -3.21 7.14
N VAL A 108 2.63 -2.06 7.61
CA VAL A 108 4.04 -1.73 7.60
C VAL A 108 4.56 -1.84 9.03
N ASP A 109 5.42 -2.83 9.27
CA ASP A 109 6.13 -2.96 10.54
C ASP A 109 7.36 -2.07 10.48
N ASP A 110 7.31 -0.97 11.24
CA ASP A 110 8.38 0.00 11.31
C ASP A 110 8.94 -0.02 12.75
N PRO A 111 10.26 -0.23 12.94
CA PRO A 111 10.87 -0.32 14.26
C PRO A 111 10.64 0.90 15.17
N ILE A 112 10.29 2.05 14.59
CA ILE A 112 10.04 3.30 15.31
C ILE A 112 8.55 3.49 15.61
N ALA A 113 7.65 2.79 14.89
CA ALA A 113 6.23 2.85 15.15
C ALA A 113 5.84 2.09 16.42
N ASP A 114 4.85 2.61 17.14
CA ASP A 114 4.26 1.98 18.33
C ASP A 114 3.38 0.77 18.01
N GLU A 115 2.96 0.63 16.75
CA GLU A 115 2.13 -0.44 16.20
C GLU A 115 2.25 -0.45 14.67
N PRO A 116 1.89 -1.56 13.98
CA PRO A 116 1.95 -1.62 12.52
C PRO A 116 1.15 -0.51 11.86
N VAL A 117 1.79 0.18 10.91
CA VAL A 117 1.21 1.31 10.18
C VAL A 117 0.33 0.78 9.05
N PRO A 118 -0.98 1.07 9.03
CA PRO A 118 -1.81 0.71 7.88
C PRO A 118 -1.49 1.62 6.70
N LEU A 119 -1.16 1.00 5.57
CA LEU A 119 -0.95 1.66 4.28
C LEU A 119 -1.97 1.11 3.27
N LEU A 120 -2.67 2.02 2.61
CA LEU A 120 -3.67 1.75 1.58
C LEU A 120 -3.14 2.27 0.24
N VAL A 121 -3.22 1.45 -0.79
CA VAL A 121 -2.88 1.80 -2.18
C VAL A 121 -4.06 1.47 -3.06
N LEU A 122 -4.60 2.44 -3.78
CA LEU A 122 -5.79 2.25 -4.61
C LEU A 122 -5.67 3.01 -5.93
N ASP A 123 -6.33 2.52 -6.98
CA ASP A 123 -6.45 3.25 -8.24
C ASP A 123 -7.87 3.78 -8.44
N PHE A 124 -8.03 5.06 -8.11
CA PHE A 124 -9.27 5.80 -8.33
C PHE A 124 -9.41 6.33 -9.76
N THR A 125 -8.28 6.53 -10.45
CA THR A 125 -8.26 7.14 -11.79
C THR A 125 -8.50 6.12 -12.90
N GLY A 126 -8.28 4.85 -12.59
CA GLY A 126 -8.38 3.74 -13.52
C GLY A 126 -7.22 3.67 -14.51
N PRO A 127 -7.38 2.89 -15.59
CA PRO A 127 -6.29 2.50 -16.49
C PRO A 127 -5.79 3.62 -17.41
N PHE A 128 -6.40 4.81 -17.33
CA PHE A 128 -6.07 5.96 -18.17
C PHE A 128 -5.26 7.03 -17.41
N GLY A 129 -5.06 6.83 -16.11
CA GLY A 129 -4.35 7.74 -15.23
C GLY A 129 -2.87 7.40 -15.06
N ASN A 130 -2.18 8.29 -14.36
CA ASN A 130 -0.83 8.08 -13.87
C ASN A 130 -0.86 8.05 -12.35
N GLY A 131 0.06 7.28 -11.76
CA GLY A 131 0.15 7.10 -10.34
C GLY A 131 -0.96 6.21 -9.76
N VAL A 132 -0.92 6.09 -8.44
CA VAL A 132 -1.96 5.47 -7.61
C VAL A 132 -2.18 6.36 -6.40
N THR A 133 -3.33 6.22 -5.75
CA THR A 133 -3.64 6.93 -4.52
C THR A 133 -3.14 6.14 -3.33
N PHE A 134 -2.28 6.77 -2.54
CA PHE A 134 -1.83 6.33 -1.23
C PHE A 134 -2.63 6.97 -0.09
N GLY A 135 -2.88 6.20 0.96
CA GLY A 135 -3.39 6.68 2.24
C GLY A 135 -2.76 5.91 3.39
N ALA A 136 -2.30 6.63 4.42
CA ALA A 136 -1.81 6.03 5.65
C ALA A 136 -2.28 6.84 6.86
N ALA A 137 -2.16 6.27 8.06
CA ALA A 137 -2.58 6.92 9.29
C ALA A 137 -1.76 8.20 9.56
N SER A 138 -2.44 9.33 9.72
CA SER A 138 -1.80 10.65 9.79
C SER A 138 -0.86 10.84 10.98
N LYS A 139 -0.97 10.03 12.02
CA LYS A 139 -0.05 10.08 13.16
C LYS A 139 1.37 9.63 12.79
N TYR A 140 1.55 8.96 11.64
CA TYR A 140 2.84 8.46 11.14
C TYR A 140 3.38 9.22 9.93
N VAL A 141 2.93 10.46 9.68
CA VAL A 141 3.38 11.27 8.52
C VAL A 141 4.90 11.35 8.42
N ASP A 142 5.61 11.43 9.56
CA ASP A 142 7.06 11.51 9.58
C ASP A 142 7.76 10.22 9.12
N LEU A 143 7.08 9.06 9.20
CA LEU A 143 7.56 7.76 8.71
C LEU A 143 7.23 7.54 7.22
N MET A 144 6.31 8.30 6.64
CA MET A 144 5.85 8.07 5.27
C MET A 144 6.97 8.14 4.22
N PRO A 145 7.96 9.05 4.30
CA PRO A 145 9.05 9.09 3.32
C PRO A 145 9.92 7.82 3.30
N GLN A 146 10.20 7.21 4.47
CA GLN A 146 10.99 5.97 4.54
C GLN A 146 10.17 4.75 4.12
N ILE A 147 8.90 4.71 4.50
CA ILE A 147 7.95 3.68 4.04
C ILE A 147 7.86 3.71 2.51
N MET A 148 7.73 4.90 1.90
CA MET A 148 7.66 5.02 0.45
C MET A 148 8.92 4.60 -0.27
N ARG A 149 10.11 4.91 0.25
CA ARG A 149 11.36 4.44 -0.35
C ARG A 149 11.44 2.92 -0.38
N THR A 150 11.03 2.29 0.72
CA THR A 150 11.04 0.82 0.84
C THR A 150 9.98 0.19 -0.06
N PHE A 151 8.79 0.78 -0.12
CA PHE A 151 7.71 0.37 -1.01
C PHE A 151 8.11 0.50 -2.49
N GLU A 152 8.65 1.65 -2.89
CA GLU A 152 9.14 1.87 -4.25
C GLU A 152 10.23 0.87 -4.61
N LYS A 153 11.20 0.64 -3.72
CA LYS A 153 12.26 -0.35 -3.93
C LYS A 153 11.67 -1.74 -4.17
N ALA A 154 10.73 -2.19 -3.34
CA ALA A 154 10.06 -3.48 -3.51
C ALA A 154 9.34 -3.58 -4.86
N LEU A 155 8.70 -2.50 -5.32
CA LEU A 155 8.06 -2.47 -6.64
C LEU A 155 9.07 -2.51 -7.78
N LEU A 156 10.11 -1.68 -7.74
CA LEU A 156 11.08 -1.58 -8.83
C LEU A 156 12.02 -2.78 -8.94
N GLU A 157 12.22 -3.53 -7.85
CA GLU A 157 12.96 -4.80 -7.83
C GLU A 157 12.10 -5.99 -8.30
N ALA A 158 10.78 -5.85 -8.34
CA ALA A 158 9.88 -6.89 -8.82
C ALA A 158 9.81 -6.94 -10.35
N GLU A 159 9.70 -8.14 -10.90
CA GLU A 159 9.33 -8.32 -12.29
C GLU A 159 7.83 -8.04 -12.47
N PRO A 160 7.42 -7.16 -13.41
CA PRO A 160 6.01 -6.92 -13.69
C PRO A 160 5.28 -8.23 -14.02
N ALA A 161 4.11 -8.44 -13.42
CA ALA A 161 3.34 -9.67 -13.60
C ALA A 161 2.01 -9.44 -14.34
N GLU A 162 1.47 -10.54 -14.87
CA GLU A 162 0.20 -10.56 -15.59
C GLU A 162 -0.99 -10.30 -14.67
N PHE A 163 -1.98 -9.57 -15.16
CA PHE A 163 -3.23 -9.35 -14.42
C PHE A 163 -4.41 -9.13 -15.36
N SER A 164 -5.62 -9.30 -14.82
CA SER A 164 -6.87 -8.99 -15.51
C SER A 164 -7.84 -8.34 -14.53
N ASP A 165 -8.21 -7.09 -14.78
CA ASP A 165 -9.08 -6.30 -13.92
C ASP A 165 -10.29 -5.77 -14.69
N TYR A 166 -11.35 -5.42 -13.96
CA TYR A 166 -12.47 -4.65 -14.47
C TYR A 166 -12.39 -3.20 -13.98
N TYR A 167 -12.73 -2.27 -14.86
CA TYR A 167 -12.85 -0.87 -14.52
C TYR A 167 -14.17 -0.30 -15.03
N PHE A 168 -14.80 0.53 -14.20
CA PHE A 168 -16.04 1.23 -14.52
C PHE A 168 -15.80 2.75 -14.46
N GLU A 169 -15.89 3.40 -15.62
CA GLU A 169 -15.75 4.85 -15.73
C GLU A 169 -17.10 5.52 -15.45
N GLU A 170 -17.33 5.93 -14.19
CA GLU A 170 -18.60 6.49 -13.71
C GLU A 170 -19.08 7.66 -14.59
N GLN A 171 -18.18 8.59 -14.94
CA GLN A 171 -18.54 9.80 -15.70
C GLN A 171 -19.13 9.49 -17.09
N ARG A 172 -18.74 8.36 -17.69
CA ARG A 172 -19.19 7.96 -19.03
C ARG A 172 -20.11 6.74 -19.01
N MET A 173 -20.33 6.14 -17.84
CA MET A 173 -21.07 4.89 -17.65
C MET A 173 -20.54 3.77 -18.57
N LYS A 174 -19.21 3.64 -18.65
CA LYS A 174 -18.54 2.68 -19.53
C LYS A 174 -17.77 1.63 -18.76
N TRP A 175 -17.82 0.40 -19.26
CA TRP A 175 -17.07 -0.73 -18.73
C TRP A 175 -15.85 -1.03 -19.59
N TYR A 176 -14.78 -1.40 -18.91
CA TYR A 176 -13.53 -1.82 -19.53
C TYR A 176 -13.03 -3.11 -18.89
N LEU A 177 -12.49 -3.99 -19.74
CA LEU A 177 -11.65 -5.11 -19.34
C LEU A 177 -10.21 -4.70 -19.58
N ILE A 178 -9.39 -4.80 -18.54
CA ILE A 178 -7.98 -4.48 -18.60
C ILE A 178 -7.22 -5.79 -18.52
N LYS A 179 -6.26 -5.98 -19.42
CA LYS A 179 -5.37 -7.13 -19.41
C LYS A 179 -3.93 -6.67 -19.53
N SER A 180 -3.07 -7.31 -18.78
CA SER A 180 -1.63 -7.07 -18.81
C SER A 180 -0.91 -8.41 -18.90
N ASP A 181 0.13 -8.48 -19.75
CA ASP A 181 1.12 -9.56 -19.73
C ASP A 181 2.35 -9.22 -18.86
N GLY A 182 2.25 -8.13 -18.10
CA GLY A 182 3.33 -7.51 -17.33
C GLY A 182 3.97 -6.31 -18.05
N LYS A 183 4.12 -6.37 -19.38
CA LYS A 183 4.82 -5.32 -20.17
C LYS A 183 3.90 -4.55 -21.10
N ASN A 184 2.95 -5.24 -21.70
CA ASN A 184 1.94 -4.68 -22.59
C ASN A 184 0.60 -4.69 -21.88
N HIS A 185 -0.14 -3.60 -22.03
CA HIS A 185 -1.45 -3.44 -21.42
C HIS A 185 -2.50 -3.17 -22.49
N GLU A 186 -3.60 -3.91 -22.42
CA GLU A 186 -4.77 -3.74 -23.27
C GLU A 186 -5.94 -3.25 -22.42
N VAL A 187 -6.58 -2.16 -22.86
CA VAL A 187 -7.81 -1.65 -22.25
C VAL A 187 -8.93 -1.75 -23.29
N LYS A 188 -9.85 -2.68 -23.07
CA LYS A 188 -10.91 -3.00 -24.03
C LYS A 188 -12.27 -2.58 -23.49
N PRO A 189 -13.04 -1.73 -24.20
CA PRO A 189 -14.43 -1.47 -23.87
C PRO A 189 -15.25 -2.77 -23.94
N ILE A 190 -16.09 -2.99 -22.94
CA ILE A 190 -16.99 -4.15 -22.86
C ILE A 190 -18.39 -3.72 -22.44
N GLU A 191 -19.35 -4.62 -22.57
CA GLU A 191 -20.62 -4.55 -21.86
C GLU A 191 -20.40 -4.81 -20.36
N GLN A 192 -21.37 -4.43 -19.52
CA GLN A 192 -21.32 -4.75 -18.10
C GLN A 192 -21.13 -6.26 -17.88
N PRO A 193 -20.11 -6.69 -17.11
CA PRO A 193 -19.93 -8.09 -16.77
C PRO A 193 -21.14 -8.63 -16.00
N SER A 194 -21.69 -9.77 -16.44
CA SER A 194 -22.92 -10.34 -15.87
C SER A 194 -22.81 -10.72 -14.39
N HIS A 195 -21.58 -10.92 -13.89
CA HIS A 195 -21.28 -11.28 -12.50
C HIS A 195 -20.98 -10.08 -11.61
N ILE A 196 -20.88 -8.85 -12.17
CA ILE A 196 -20.65 -7.62 -11.42
C ILE A 196 -21.91 -6.76 -11.49
N LYS A 197 -22.48 -6.45 -10.31
CA LYS A 197 -23.67 -5.60 -10.19
C LYS A 197 -23.30 -4.35 -9.43
N LEU A 198 -23.26 -3.22 -10.14
CA LEU A 198 -23.18 -1.91 -9.52
C LEU A 198 -24.62 -1.46 -9.27
N ASN A 199 -25.06 -1.55 -8.02
CA ASN A 199 -26.40 -1.14 -7.59
C ASN A 199 -26.47 0.38 -7.37
#